data_AF-A0A7X9FQR4-F1
#
_entry.id   AF-A0A7X9FQR4-F1
#
_cell.length_a   1.000
_cell.length_b   1.000
_cell.length_c   1.000
_cell.angle_alpha   90.00
_cell.angle_beta   90.00
_cell.angle_gamma   90.00
#
_symmetry.space_group_name_H-M   'P 1'
#
loop_
_entity.id
_entity.type
_entity.pdbx_description
1 polymer ?
#
loop_
_entity_poly.entity_id
_entity_poly.type
_entity_poly.pdbx_seq_one_letter_code
_entity_poly.pdbx_strand_id
1 'polypeptide(L)'
;MSRSSFTKTEFEHYKLNLPYIFYECGEIKRGRFFADENNYLTITPEQLASLNEALTVLFVLYNGRQSDMSEAGNNSNFADPGQFKLTLVSDREHEILCSLDSIANREGSIEERLFNLSRLIRSIPEHGICSNSSFFGIQSLRGIENTKASVHETQ
;
A
#
# COMPACT_ATOMS: atom_id res chain seq x y z
N MET A 1 17.47 -23.48 -23.42
CA MET A 1 17.40 -22.46 -22.35
C MET A 1 16.31 -21.47 -22.70
N SER A 2 15.15 -21.56 -22.06
CA SER A 2 13.94 -20.79 -22.39
C SER A 2 13.97 -19.40 -21.77
N ARG A 3 13.94 -18.35 -22.59
CA ARG A 3 13.79 -16.94 -22.19
C ARG A 3 12.32 -16.59 -21.88
N SER A 4 11.67 -17.33 -20.98
CA SER A 4 10.23 -17.18 -20.71
C SER A 4 9.91 -17.22 -19.22
N SER A 5 10.30 -16.18 -18.49
CA SER A 5 9.56 -15.71 -17.32
C SER A 5 10.03 -14.29 -17.05
N PHE A 6 9.56 -13.33 -17.87
CA PHE A 6 9.43 -11.98 -17.35
C PHE A 6 8.37 -12.08 -16.27
N THR A 7 8.82 -12.24 -15.03
CA THR A 7 7.99 -12.24 -13.83
C THR A 7 7.14 -10.98 -13.88
N LYS A 8 5.82 -11.15 -13.91
CA LYS A 8 4.89 -10.03 -13.85
C LYS A 8 5.07 -9.38 -12.46
N THR A 9 5.37 -8.10 -12.43
CA THR A 9 5.46 -7.35 -11.17
C THR A 9 4.12 -6.64 -10.97
N GLU A 10 3.39 -7.00 -9.92
CA GLU A 10 2.12 -6.36 -9.57
C GLU A 10 2.36 -4.95 -9.04
N PHE A 11 1.42 -4.04 -9.28
CA PHE A 11 1.43 -2.71 -8.67
C PHE A 11 0.04 -2.32 -8.17
N GLU A 12 0.02 -1.54 -7.09
CA GLU A 12 -1.15 -0.79 -6.63
C GLU A 12 -0.75 0.68 -6.50
N HIS A 13 -1.56 1.58 -7.04
CA HIS A 13 -1.37 3.01 -6.97
C HIS A 13 -2.63 3.68 -6.45
N TYR A 14 -2.47 4.50 -5.42
CA TYR A 14 -3.52 5.29 -4.82
C TYR A 14 -3.13 6.76 -4.85
N LYS A 15 -4.03 7.60 -5.37
CA LYS A 15 -3.86 9.05 -5.36
C LYS A 15 -5.07 9.68 -4.66
N LEU A 16 -4.82 10.25 -3.49
CA LEU A 16 -5.84 10.95 -2.71
C LEU A 16 -5.88 12.41 -3.14
N ASN A 17 -7.05 12.86 -3.59
CA ASN A 17 -7.38 14.25 -3.84
C ASN A 17 -8.72 14.54 -3.16
N LEU A 18 -8.66 14.87 -1.87
CA LEU A 18 -9.81 14.88 -0.98
C LEU A 18 -10.97 15.73 -1.54
N PRO A 19 -12.23 15.26 -1.47
CA PRO A 19 -12.69 14.03 -0.80
C PRO A 19 -12.62 12.76 -1.68
N TYR A 20 -11.85 12.76 -2.76
CA TYR A 20 -11.79 11.64 -3.70
C TYR A 20 -10.49 10.84 -3.56
N ILE A 21 -10.58 9.56 -3.91
CA ILE A 21 -9.42 8.71 -4.14
C ILE A 21 -9.48 8.13 -5.54
N PHE A 22 -8.39 8.29 -6.28
CA PHE A 22 -8.12 7.52 -7.48
C PHE A 22 -7.36 6.26 -7.08
N TYR A 23 -7.82 5.12 -7.58
CA TYR A 23 -7.19 3.82 -7.43
C TYR A 23 -6.88 3.26 -8.80
N GLU A 24 -5.68 2.70 -8.97
CA GLU A 24 -5.26 1.98 -10.16
C GLU A 24 -4.39 0.79 -9.74
N CYS A 25 -4.54 -0.33 -10.42
CA CYS A 25 -3.70 -1.49 -10.15
C CYS A 25 -3.56 -2.37 -11.40
N GLY A 26 -2.54 -3.23 -11.40
CA GLY A 26 -2.31 -4.18 -12.48
C GLY A 26 -0.88 -4.69 -12.51
N GLU A 27 -0.30 -4.85 -13.70
CA GLU A 27 1.01 -5.46 -13.90
C GLU A 27 1.99 -4.53 -14.62
N ILE A 28 3.23 -4.51 -14.17
CA ILE A 28 4.36 -3.89 -14.87
C ILE A 28 4.99 -4.95 -15.80
N LYS A 29 4.98 -4.69 -17.11
CA LYS A 29 5.62 -5.55 -18.12
C LYS A 29 6.62 -4.73 -18.93
N ARG A 30 7.90 -5.15 -18.90
CA ARG A 30 8.99 -4.50 -19.64
C ARG A 30 9.07 -2.98 -19.37
N GLY A 31 8.90 -2.59 -18.10
CA GLY A 31 8.94 -1.18 -17.66
C GLY A 31 7.70 -0.35 -18.01
N ARG A 32 6.62 -0.96 -18.48
CA ARG A 32 5.35 -0.28 -18.78
C ARG A 32 4.26 -0.77 -17.83
N PHE A 33 3.43 0.15 -17.35
CA PHE A 33 2.26 -0.13 -16.53
C PHE A 33 1.09 -0.58 -17.41
N PHE A 34 0.47 -1.70 -17.04
CA PHE A 34 -0.76 -2.20 -17.64
C PHE A 34 -1.81 -2.29 -16.54
N ALA A 35 -2.75 -1.34 -16.51
CA ALA A 35 -3.81 -1.33 -15.52
C ALA A 35 -4.87 -2.39 -15.85
N ASP A 36 -5.19 -3.22 -14.86
CA ASP A 36 -6.29 -4.18 -14.92
C ASP A 36 -7.58 -3.55 -14.36
N GLU A 37 -7.45 -2.70 -13.35
CA GLU A 37 -8.55 -1.95 -12.76
C GLU A 37 -8.11 -0.50 -12.47
N ASN A 38 -9.03 0.45 -12.71
CA ASN A 38 -8.92 1.80 -12.20
C ASN A 38 -10.29 2.35 -11.82
N ASN A 39 -10.35 3.15 -10.77
CA ASN A 39 -11.60 3.68 -10.23
C ASN A 39 -11.40 5.04 -9.55
N TYR A 40 -12.45 5.85 -9.57
CA TYR A 40 -12.55 7.09 -8.79
C TYR A 40 -13.66 6.90 -7.76
N LEU A 41 -13.28 7.01 -6.49
CA LEU A 41 -14.19 6.78 -5.36
C LEU A 41 -14.29 8.02 -4.49
N THR A 42 -15.47 8.23 -3.92
CA THR A 42 -15.69 9.27 -2.92
C THR A 42 -15.42 8.69 -1.53
N ILE A 43 -14.63 9.38 -0.74
CA ILE A 43 -14.29 9.00 0.63
C ILE A 43 -15.42 9.47 1.55
N THR A 44 -15.91 8.60 2.44
CA THR A 44 -16.95 8.99 3.42
C THR A 44 -16.36 9.91 4.49
N PRO A 45 -17.18 10.72 5.19
CA PRO A 45 -16.69 11.55 6.29
C PRO A 45 -15.94 10.76 7.38
N GLU A 46 -16.38 9.54 7.68
CA GLU A 46 -15.74 8.67 8.67
C GLU A 46 -14.37 8.19 8.19
N GLN A 47 -14.28 7.74 6.94
CA GLN A 47 -13.01 7.34 6.32
C GLN A 47 -12.03 8.52 6.24
N LEU A 48 -12.54 9.70 5.90
CA LEU A 48 -11.76 10.93 5.85
C LEU A 48 -11.19 11.29 7.23
N ALA A 49 -12.00 11.19 8.28
CA ALA A 49 -11.54 11.44 9.65
C ALA A 49 -10.43 10.47 10.05
N SER A 50 -10.59 9.16 9.78
CA SER A 50 -9.56 8.16 10.08
C SER A 50 -8.26 8.36 9.29
N LEU A 51 -8.36 8.74 8.01
CA LEU A 51 -7.18 9.08 7.20
C LEU A 51 -6.45 10.31 7.73
N ASN A 52 -7.19 11.36 8.08
CA ASN A 52 -6.61 12.59 8.62
C ASN A 52 -5.89 12.34 9.95
N GLU A 53 -6.47 11.53 10.83
CA GLU A 53 -5.84 11.13 12.09
C GLU A 53 -4.54 10.36 11.82
N ALA A 54 -4.57 9.34 10.96
CA ALA A 54 -3.40 8.53 10.62
C ALA A 54 -2.28 9.36 9.98
N LEU A 55 -2.63 10.27 9.06
CA LEU A 55 -1.68 11.18 8.42
C LEU A 55 -1.08 12.16 9.42
N THR A 56 -1.88 12.76 10.30
CA THR A 56 -1.40 13.72 11.31
C THR A 56 -0.36 13.07 12.23
N VAL A 57 -0.64 11.85 12.71
CA VAL A 57 0.31 11.10 13.54
C VAL A 57 1.59 10.78 12.77
N LEU A 58 1.48 10.34 11.51
CA LEU A 58 2.64 10.05 10.66
C LEU A 58 3.49 11.30 10.44
N PHE A 59 2.88 12.46 10.15
CA PHE A 59 3.60 13.72 9.97
C PHE A 59 4.39 14.14 11.21
N VAL A 60 3.79 14.03 12.40
CA VAL A 60 4.46 14.38 13.67
C VAL A 60 5.66 13.49 13.93
N LEU A 61 5.54 12.18 13.64
CA LEU A 61 6.63 11.23 13.83
C LEU A 61 7.73 11.37 12.77
N TYR A 62 7.32 11.60 11.52
CA TYR A 62 8.24 11.65 10.40
C TYR A 62 9.06 12.94 10.38
N ASN A 63 8.49 14.11 10.72
CA ASN A 63 9.08 15.47 10.77
C ASN A 63 10.60 15.61 10.47
N GLY A 64 11.02 15.21 9.25
CA GLY A 64 12.41 15.23 8.80
C GLY A 64 13.39 14.26 9.49
N ARG A 65 12.93 13.32 10.32
CA ARG A 65 13.77 12.27 10.91
C ARG A 65 14.15 11.26 9.84
N GLN A 66 15.45 11.01 9.70
CA GLN A 66 15.96 9.89 8.92
C GLN A 66 15.55 8.63 9.67
N SER A 67 14.61 7.89 9.09
CA SER A 67 14.18 6.60 9.61
C SER A 67 15.14 5.53 9.10
N ASP A 68 15.51 4.58 9.96
CA ASP A 68 16.39 3.44 9.64
C ASP A 68 15.70 2.39 8.74
N MET A 69 14.70 2.79 7.97
CA MET A 69 14.00 1.93 7.02
C MET A 69 14.95 1.40 5.96
N SER A 70 14.80 0.13 5.62
CA SER A 70 15.55 -0.49 4.53
C SER A 70 15.23 0.20 3.21
N GLU A 71 16.28 0.35 2.39
CA GLU A 71 16.20 0.98 1.08
C GLU A 71 15.18 0.28 0.18
N ALA A 72 14.52 1.06 -0.67
CA ALA A 72 13.58 0.54 -1.66
C ALA A 72 14.27 -0.45 -2.61
N GLY A 73 13.55 -1.51 -2.95
CA GLY A 73 13.97 -2.45 -3.97
C GLY A 73 13.95 -1.83 -5.38
N ASN A 74 14.62 -2.49 -6.33
CA ASN A 74 14.71 -2.02 -7.72
C ASN A 74 13.66 -2.68 -8.63
N ASN A 75 12.71 -3.43 -8.07
CA ASN A 75 11.70 -4.23 -8.77
C ASN A 75 12.29 -5.14 -9.87
N SER A 76 13.49 -5.65 -9.64
CA SER A 76 14.32 -6.25 -10.70
C SER A 76 14.33 -7.78 -10.69
N ASN A 77 14.14 -8.40 -9.52
CA ASN A 77 14.30 -9.84 -9.30
C ASN A 77 13.18 -10.42 -8.40
N PHE A 78 13.06 -11.75 -8.34
CA PHE A 78 12.04 -12.43 -7.50
C PHE A 78 12.25 -12.22 -5.99
N ALA A 79 13.50 -12.03 -5.55
CA ALA A 79 13.84 -11.75 -4.16
C ALA A 79 13.90 -10.23 -3.85
N ASP A 80 13.38 -9.40 -4.76
CA ASP A 80 13.32 -7.96 -4.58
C ASP A 80 12.14 -7.64 -3.64
N PRO A 81 12.37 -6.92 -2.52
CA PRO A 81 11.33 -6.64 -1.53
C PRO A 81 10.31 -5.61 -2.04
N GLY A 82 10.45 -5.14 -3.28
CA GLY A 82 9.58 -4.14 -3.87
C GLY A 82 9.78 -2.74 -3.26
N GLN A 83 8.89 -1.83 -3.66
CA GLN A 83 9.01 -0.42 -3.33
C GLN A 83 7.68 0.10 -2.77
N PHE A 84 7.78 0.79 -1.64
CA PHE A 84 6.73 1.67 -1.15
C PHE A 84 7.14 3.12 -1.38
N LYS A 85 6.23 3.90 -1.97
CA LYS A 85 6.40 5.33 -2.14
C LYS A 85 5.16 6.05 -1.61
N LEU A 86 5.37 6.97 -0.67
CA LEU A 86 4.37 7.89 -0.19
C LEU A 86 4.88 9.32 -0.38
N THR A 87 4.13 10.09 -1.18
CA THR A 87 4.37 11.52 -1.35
C THR A 87 3.28 12.29 -0.61
N LEU A 88 3.70 13.05 0.39
CA LEU A 88 2.84 13.93 1.16
C LEU A 88 3.05 15.37 0.70
N VAL A 89 1.97 16.02 0.26
CA VAL A 89 2.02 17.41 -0.23
C VAL A 89 1.29 18.30 0.77
N SER A 90 2.03 19.18 1.45
CA SER A 90 1.49 20.27 2.28
C SER A 90 2.07 21.62 1.81
N ASP A 91 2.70 22.41 2.69
CA ASP A 91 3.48 23.59 2.32
C ASP A 91 4.78 23.22 1.57
N ARG A 92 5.23 21.98 1.76
CA ARG A 92 6.37 21.35 1.06
C ARG A 92 6.02 19.91 0.69
N GLU A 93 6.71 19.39 -0.30
CA GLU A 93 6.63 17.98 -0.65
C GLU A 93 7.55 17.16 0.26
N HIS A 94 7.00 16.13 0.88
CA HIS A 94 7.72 15.16 1.69
C HIS A 94 7.57 13.78 1.04
N GLU A 95 8.69 13.19 0.64
CA GLU A 95 8.72 11.86 0.02
C GLU A 95 9.28 10.83 1.01
N ILE A 96 8.52 9.77 1.24
CA ILE A 96 8.95 8.57 1.95
C ILE A 96 9.10 7.46 0.93
N LEU A 97 10.30 6.91 0.83
CA LEU A 97 10.67 5.84 -0.08
C LEU A 97 11.39 4.72 0.69
N CYS A 98 10.82 3.52 0.72
CA CYS A 98 11.40 2.37 1.43
C CYS A 98 10.97 1.04 0.80
N SER A 99 11.54 -0.06 1.28
CA SER A 99 11.13 -1.42 0.87
C SER A 99 9.74 -1.79 1.42
N LEU A 100 8.99 -2.65 0.71
CA LEU A 100 7.73 -3.17 1.27
C LEU A 100 7.97 -4.05 2.50
N ASP A 101 9.10 -4.77 2.56
CA ASP A 101 9.49 -5.59 3.71
C ASP A 101 9.63 -4.78 5.00
N SER A 102 10.21 -3.58 4.95
CA SER A 102 10.30 -2.69 6.12
C SER A 102 8.93 -2.36 6.70
N ILE A 103 7.95 -2.12 5.82
CA ILE A 103 6.58 -1.81 6.23
C ILE A 103 5.85 -3.08 6.70
N ALA A 104 6.07 -4.22 6.04
CA ALA A 104 5.43 -5.48 6.36
C ALA A 104 5.85 -6.00 7.75
N ASN A 105 7.15 -5.88 8.09
CA ASN A 105 7.73 -6.38 9.33
C ASN A 105 7.51 -5.45 10.54
N ARG A 106 7.25 -4.16 10.32
CA ARG A 106 6.80 -3.20 11.35
C ARG A 106 7.79 -3.06 12.53
N GLU A 107 9.09 -3.05 12.24
CA GLU A 107 10.13 -3.05 13.28
C GLU A 107 10.23 -1.71 14.06
N GLY A 108 9.67 -0.63 13.50
CA GLY A 108 9.68 0.69 14.12
C GLY A 108 8.33 1.41 14.08
N SER A 109 8.29 2.52 14.81
CA SER A 109 7.06 3.32 14.97
C SER A 109 6.58 4.00 13.69
N ILE A 110 7.46 4.26 12.72
CA ILE A 110 7.09 4.88 11.44
C ILE A 110 6.53 3.80 10.50
N GLU A 111 7.20 2.65 10.45
CA GLU A 111 6.85 1.47 9.70
C GLU A 111 5.45 0.97 10.08
N GLU A 112 5.14 0.90 11.38
CA GLU A 112 3.80 0.55 11.86
C GLU A 112 2.73 1.55 11.40
N ARG A 113 3.05 2.84 11.36
CA ARG A 113 2.11 3.89 10.93
C ARG A 113 1.90 3.87 9.43
N LEU A 114 2.96 3.67 8.65
CA LEU A 114 2.88 3.47 7.20
C LEU A 114 2.06 2.21 6.88
N PHE A 115 2.27 1.13 7.63
CA PHE A 115 1.49 -0.09 7.49
C PHE A 115 0.01 0.19 7.74
N ASN A 116 -0.35 0.80 8.86
CA ASN A 116 -1.75 1.12 9.18
C ASN A 116 -2.40 2.10 8.20
N LEU A 117 -1.68 3.14 7.75
CA LEU A 117 -2.15 4.06 6.71
C LEU A 117 -2.45 3.32 5.41
N SER A 118 -1.52 2.46 4.97
CA SER A 118 -1.70 1.65 3.75
C SER A 118 -2.92 0.75 3.86
N ARG A 119 -3.16 0.14 5.03
CA ARG A 119 -4.35 -0.69 5.27
C ARG A 119 -5.65 0.11 5.21
N LEU A 120 -5.67 1.32 5.77
CA LEU A 120 -6.82 2.22 5.70
C LEU A 120 -7.14 2.58 4.26
N ILE A 121 -6.13 3.02 3.49
CA ILE A 121 -6.28 3.38 2.07
C ILE A 121 -6.82 2.21 1.24
N ARG A 122 -6.25 1.01 1.43
CA ARG A 122 -6.67 -0.21 0.73
C ARG A 122 -8.05 -0.71 1.12
N SER A 123 -8.66 -0.16 2.17
CA SER A 123 -10.00 -0.51 2.63
C SER A 123 -11.09 0.41 2.06
N ILE A 124 -10.70 1.44 1.31
CA ILE A 124 -11.64 2.40 0.71
C ILE A 124 -12.37 1.78 -0.49
N PRO A 125 -11.69 1.14 -1.47
CA PRO A 125 -12.38 0.42 -2.53
C PRO A 125 -13.27 -0.70 -1.98
N GLU A 126 -14.55 -0.71 -2.41
CA GLU A 126 -15.52 -1.73 -1.97
C GLU A 126 -15.40 -3.04 -2.77
N HIS A 127 -14.91 -2.94 -4.00
CA HIS A 127 -14.69 -4.07 -4.90
C HIS A 127 -13.19 -4.22 -5.15
N GLY A 128 -12.70 -5.45 -5.04
CA GLY A 128 -11.47 -5.90 -5.69
C GLY A 128 -10.21 -5.08 -5.39
N ILE A 129 -9.53 -5.41 -4.30
CA ILE A 129 -8.08 -5.20 -4.26
C ILE A 129 -7.49 -6.08 -5.35
N CYS A 130 -6.79 -5.50 -6.34
CA CYS A 130 -6.17 -6.19 -7.46
C CYS A 130 -5.69 -7.59 -7.09
N SER A 131 -6.46 -8.61 -7.50
CA SER A 131 -6.17 -10.06 -7.46
C SER A 131 -5.64 -10.69 -6.16
N ASN A 132 -5.31 -9.93 -5.12
CA ASN A 132 -4.61 -10.38 -3.94
C ASN A 132 -5.06 -9.60 -2.70
N SER A 133 -5.75 -10.29 -1.79
CA SER A 133 -6.19 -9.74 -0.51
C SER A 133 -5.04 -9.29 0.40
N SER A 134 -3.81 -9.70 0.09
CA SER A 134 -2.58 -9.44 0.83
C SER A 134 -1.43 -9.03 -0.09
N PHE A 135 -1.42 -7.78 -0.58
CA PHE A 135 -0.32 -7.22 -1.38
C PHE A 135 0.94 -7.10 -0.53
N PHE A 136 1.90 -8.00 -0.75
CA PHE A 136 3.18 -8.07 -0.03
C PHE A 136 3.03 -8.01 1.50
N GLY A 137 2.08 -8.77 2.04
CA GLY A 137 1.84 -8.89 3.51
C GLY A 137 1.04 -7.73 4.14
N ILE A 138 0.70 -6.70 3.36
CA ILE A 138 -0.24 -5.66 3.76
C ILE A 138 -1.64 -6.18 3.41
N GLN A 139 -2.60 -6.14 4.34
CA GLN A 139 -3.98 -6.60 4.12
C GLN A 139 -4.96 -5.45 4.32
N SER A 140 -6.04 -5.37 3.54
CA SER A 140 -7.13 -4.46 3.90
C SER A 140 -7.75 -4.82 5.24
N LEU A 141 -8.40 -3.85 5.89
CA LEU A 141 -9.16 -4.08 7.12
C LEU A 141 -10.32 -5.05 6.87
N ARG A 142 -10.90 -5.02 5.66
CA ARG A 142 -12.00 -5.91 5.25
C ARG A 142 -11.57 -7.37 5.10
N GLY A 143 -10.31 -7.65 4.72
CA GLY A 143 -9.78 -9.02 4.57
C GLY A 143 -9.70 -9.83 5.87
N ILE A 144 -9.69 -9.17 7.03
CA ILE A 144 -9.60 -9.82 8.34
C ILE A 144 -10.95 -10.44 8.75
N GLU A 145 -12.07 -9.84 8.38
CA GLU A 145 -13.40 -10.30 8.79
C GLU A 145 -13.78 -11.63 8.12
N ASN A 146 -13.38 -11.85 6.87
CA ASN A 146 -13.62 -13.11 6.17
C ASN A 146 -12.71 -14.26 6.63
N THR A 147 -11.54 -13.96 7.21
CA THR A 147 -10.61 -15.00 7.67
C THR A 147 -11.04 -15.59 9.02
N LYS A 148 -11.66 -14.78 9.90
CA LYS A 148 -12.22 -15.29 11.17
C LYS A 148 -13.46 -16.17 10.97
N ALA A 149 -14.20 -15.99 9.89
CA ALA A 149 -15.36 -16.82 9.59
C ALA A 149 -14.99 -18.25 9.14
N SER A 150 -13.79 -18.45 8.58
CA SER A 150 -13.38 -19.76 8.04
C SER A 150 -12.69 -20.69 9.06
N VAL A 151 -12.34 -20.21 10.26
CA VAL A 151 -11.63 -21.02 11.27
C VAL A 151 -12.60 -21.71 12.26
N HIS A 152 -13.92 -21.55 12.08
CA HIS A 152 -14.93 -22.24 12.89
C HIS A 152 -15.65 -23.40 12.18
N GLU A 153 -15.20 -23.81 11.00
CA GLU A 153 -15.67 -25.02 10.33
C GLU A 153 -14.52 -26.03 10.13
N THR A 154 -13.90 -26.46 11.22
CA THR A 154 -13.29 -27.80 11.25
C THR A 154 -13.35 -28.32 12.67
N GLN A 155 -13.81 -29.56 12.77
CA GLN A 155 -14.33 -30.27 13.95
C GLN A 155 -13.29 -30.51 15.03
#